data_AF-A0A952CRP5-F1
#
_entry.id   AF-A0A952CRP5-F1
#
_cell.length_a   1.000
_cell.length_b   1.000
_cell.length_c   1.000
_cell.angle_alpha   90.00
_cell.angle_beta   90.00
_cell.angle_gamma   90.00
#
_symmetry.space_group_name_H-M   'P 1'
#
loop_
_entity.id
_entity.type
_entity.pdbx_description
1 polymer ?
#
loop_
_entity_poly.entity_id
_entity_poly.type
_entity_poly.pdbx_seq_one_letter_code
_entity_poly.pdbx_strand_id
1 'polypeptide(L)'
;MKKYILLSLTAIGAIVSIMSCKHEPGAAPKDAGDGAYPAVVSNIFVNRCATAGCHNEASHTGAGGLRLDSWEHLFDGGVNGAVVVPYSSDYSSLMYFINTDSSLGPVAIPTMPLNHKPLSKEEYLAVKKWIDEGAPDKNGNIAFSSNPATRQKIYVVHLGCDMVAVIDAEKNVVMRYVPIGNTEGLEMGAYITSSPDGGNVYACMWFGEEMYKIDAYTDKVVANIPLNNILWGTMTVSPDGGKVALTNVDNHKLAIVNTATASMEYLPGTSFLNPNGVAANKTFDTFYVTSLHGNTVYKYSNGYTKTISIDGKALTTATAGATPDPFEIGMNPDYSRYFVTCHQTKEVRVFNTQNDSLVKVIPVGIRPTALTFAKSKPYLFVACSEDVSTGIFKGTVYVINYNTLEVVKVIAGDFYQPNSVALNEQGNTFYVFSRNQNFNGPAPHHSGPCSGRNGYYQVYDMNTLEPKSGRRYEILVDPFIAASRF
;
A
#
# COMPACT_ATOMS: atom_id res chain seq x y z
N MET A 1 -10.74 88.34 32.31
CA MET A 1 -10.55 89.09 31.04
C MET A 1 -9.98 88.13 30.01
N LYS A 2 -10.66 87.97 28.86
CA LYS A 2 -10.19 87.57 27.51
C LYS A 2 -8.99 86.58 27.40
N LYS A 3 -8.93 85.54 26.57
CA LYS A 3 -9.77 84.94 25.50
C LYS A 3 -8.86 83.85 24.85
N TYR A 4 -9.48 82.88 24.17
CA TYR A 4 -8.96 82.04 23.07
C TYR A 4 -8.39 80.64 23.32
N ILE A 5 -9.09 79.73 22.65
CA ILE A 5 -8.80 78.37 22.18
C ILE A 5 -7.66 78.40 21.15
N LEU A 6 -6.75 77.41 21.19
CA LEU A 6 -6.25 76.75 19.98
C LEU A 6 -5.72 75.34 20.32
N LEU A 7 -6.19 74.35 19.55
CA LEU A 7 -5.71 72.97 19.55
C LEU A 7 -4.23 72.90 19.18
N SER A 8 -3.47 72.03 19.86
CA SER A 8 -2.22 71.48 19.34
C SER A 8 -2.25 69.96 19.43
N LEU A 9 -2.34 69.30 18.26
CA LEU A 9 -1.99 67.90 18.07
C LEU A 9 -0.52 67.71 18.42
N THR A 10 -0.22 66.86 19.40
CA THR A 10 1.11 66.27 19.56
C THR A 10 1.07 64.82 19.11
N ALA A 11 1.55 64.57 17.90
CA ALA A 11 1.91 63.25 17.41
C ALA A 11 3.23 62.83 18.08
N ILE A 12 3.19 61.79 18.93
CA ILE A 12 4.40 61.13 19.40
C ILE A 12 4.75 60.07 18.35
N GLY A 13 5.67 60.42 17.45
CA GLY A 13 6.30 59.47 16.55
C GLY A 13 7.19 58.52 17.35
N ALA A 14 6.76 57.28 17.50
CA ALA A 14 7.64 56.20 17.95
C ALA A 14 8.65 55.93 16.83
N ILE A 15 9.90 56.36 17.04
CA ILE A 15 11.04 55.92 16.24
C ILE A 15 11.25 54.44 16.55
N VAL A 16 10.63 53.57 15.75
CA VAL A 16 11.00 52.16 15.70
C VAL A 16 12.33 52.11 14.96
N SER A 17 13.42 52.02 15.73
CA SER A 17 14.71 51.62 15.21
C SER A 17 14.58 50.22 14.64
N ILE A 18 14.43 50.12 13.32
CA ILE A 18 14.54 48.87 12.57
C ILE A 18 16.00 48.44 12.67
N MET A 19 16.35 47.71 13.72
CA MET A 19 17.56 46.88 13.69
C MET A 19 17.30 45.80 12.65
N SER A 20 17.70 46.11 11.42
CA SER A 20 17.79 45.15 10.34
C SER A 20 18.84 44.12 10.76
N CYS A 21 18.40 42.99 11.33
CA CYS A 21 19.24 41.81 11.45
C CYS A 21 19.55 41.35 10.03
N LYS A 22 20.70 41.76 9.50
CA LYS A 22 21.36 41.06 8.41
C LYS A 22 21.72 39.68 8.95
N HIS A 23 20.79 38.74 8.86
CA HIS A 23 21.12 37.33 9.05
C HIS A 23 21.86 36.92 7.77
N GLU A 24 23.19 36.84 7.87
CA GLU A 24 23.94 36.03 6.91
C GLU A 24 23.36 34.61 6.95
N PRO A 25 23.24 33.92 5.81
CA PRO A 25 22.77 32.53 5.80
C PRO A 25 23.66 31.75 6.76
N GLY A 26 23.06 31.24 7.84
CA GLY A 26 23.78 30.49 8.86
C GLY A 26 24.53 29.35 8.18
N ALA A 27 25.87 29.39 8.27
CA ALA A 27 26.71 28.30 7.82
C ALA A 27 26.22 26.98 8.45
N ALA A 28 26.31 25.89 7.68
CA ALA A 28 25.97 24.55 8.15
C ALA A 28 26.59 24.29 9.54
N PRO A 29 25.90 23.57 10.45
CA PRO A 29 26.45 23.22 11.75
C PRO A 29 27.84 22.64 11.59
N LYS A 30 28.83 23.19 12.32
CA LYS A 30 30.27 22.90 12.16
C LYS A 30 30.67 21.43 12.38
N ASP A 31 29.74 20.55 12.76
CA ASP A 31 29.99 19.14 13.08
C ASP A 31 29.17 18.14 12.23
N ALA A 32 28.43 18.57 11.19
CA ALA A 32 27.57 17.66 10.41
C ALA A 32 28.32 16.73 9.43
N GLY A 33 29.61 16.96 9.19
CA GLY A 33 30.37 16.23 8.16
C GLY A 33 29.72 16.32 6.78
N ASP A 34 29.94 15.31 5.93
CA ASP A 34 29.29 15.18 4.61
C ASP A 34 27.95 14.41 4.68
N GLY A 35 27.44 14.13 5.89
CA GLY A 35 26.26 13.30 6.11
C GLY A 35 26.34 11.89 5.52
N ALA A 36 27.55 11.41 5.16
CA ALA A 36 27.77 10.19 4.37
C ALA A 36 27.20 10.21 2.93
N TYR A 37 26.83 11.38 2.41
CA TYR A 37 26.40 11.53 1.02
C TYR A 37 27.60 11.64 0.07
N PRO A 38 27.45 11.24 -1.22
CA PRO A 38 28.37 11.68 -2.26
C PRO A 38 28.48 13.21 -2.28
N ALA A 39 29.66 13.75 -2.57
CA ALA A 39 29.96 15.18 -2.42
C ALA A 39 28.94 16.10 -3.12
N VAL A 40 28.48 15.73 -4.33
CA VAL A 40 27.47 16.51 -5.08
C VAL A 40 26.14 16.59 -4.32
N VAL A 41 25.69 15.48 -3.74
CA VAL A 41 24.44 15.41 -2.97
C VAL A 41 24.59 16.08 -1.61
N SER A 42 25.74 15.88 -0.94
CA SER A 42 26.07 16.56 0.34
C SER A 42 26.00 18.08 0.20
N ASN A 43 26.52 18.62 -0.92
CA ASN A 43 26.49 20.05 -1.19
C ASN A 43 25.08 20.63 -1.33
N ILE A 44 24.09 19.79 -1.60
CA ILE A 44 22.68 20.18 -1.68
C ILE A 44 22.01 19.91 -0.33
N PHE A 45 22.01 18.66 0.13
CA PHE A 45 21.20 18.25 1.28
C PHE A 45 21.73 18.82 2.59
N VAL A 46 23.02 18.64 2.89
CA VAL A 46 23.61 19.12 4.15
C VAL A 46 23.73 20.64 4.15
N ASN A 47 24.25 21.21 3.06
CA ASN A 47 24.60 22.64 3.05
C ASN A 47 23.43 23.58 2.75
N ARG A 48 22.35 23.10 2.12
CA ARG A 48 21.22 23.96 1.72
C ARG A 48 19.88 23.54 2.32
N CYS A 49 19.72 22.28 2.72
CA CYS A 49 18.43 21.77 3.23
C CYS A 49 18.47 21.43 4.73
N ALA A 50 19.59 20.97 5.26
CA ALA A 50 19.78 20.62 6.66
C ALA A 50 20.34 21.78 7.52
N THR A 51 19.99 23.02 7.16
CA THR A 51 20.39 24.24 7.86
C THR A 51 19.51 24.51 9.09
N ALA A 52 19.92 25.47 9.94
CA ALA A 52 19.17 25.84 11.13
C ALA A 52 17.71 26.22 10.78
N GLY A 53 16.74 25.58 11.46
CA GLY A 53 15.31 25.77 11.18
C GLY A 53 14.72 24.81 10.14
N CYS A 54 15.51 23.92 9.53
CA CYS A 54 15.05 23.02 8.46
C CYS A 54 15.31 21.52 8.78
N HIS A 55 15.86 20.75 7.83
CA HIS A 55 15.86 19.28 7.83
C HIS A 55 17.03 18.64 8.61
N ASN A 56 17.27 19.06 9.85
CA ASN A 56 18.31 18.49 10.72
C ASN A 56 17.76 18.04 12.09
N GLU A 57 18.60 17.40 12.91
CA GLU A 57 18.23 16.93 14.25
C GLU A 57 17.44 17.95 15.06
N ALA A 58 17.96 19.17 15.14
CA ALA A 58 17.39 20.19 16.01
C ALA A 58 16.03 20.73 15.52
N SER A 59 15.75 20.69 14.21
CA SER A 59 14.63 21.44 13.61
C SER A 59 13.65 20.61 12.77
N HIS A 60 13.95 19.33 12.51
CA HIS A 60 13.17 18.50 11.57
C HIS A 60 11.68 18.37 11.91
N THR A 61 11.28 18.47 13.18
CA THR A 61 9.86 18.42 13.57
C THR A 61 9.04 19.55 12.94
N GLY A 62 9.63 20.73 12.75
CA GLY A 62 9.05 21.85 12.00
C GLY A 62 9.10 21.69 10.47
N ALA A 63 9.86 20.71 9.98
CA ALA A 63 10.08 20.42 8.57
C ALA A 63 9.45 19.08 8.14
N GLY A 64 8.27 18.78 8.69
CA GLY A 64 7.53 17.55 8.39
C GLY A 64 8.23 16.28 8.88
N GLY A 65 9.05 16.38 9.93
CA GLY A 65 9.82 15.26 10.49
C GLY A 65 10.97 14.77 9.60
N LEU A 66 11.18 15.35 8.42
CA LEU A 66 12.18 14.89 7.48
C LEU A 66 13.59 15.35 7.86
N ARG A 67 14.53 14.41 7.82
CA ARG A 67 15.95 14.60 8.09
C ARG A 67 16.78 14.42 6.83
N LEU A 68 17.62 15.40 6.52
CA LEU A 68 18.53 15.43 5.37
C LEU A 68 19.99 15.64 5.79
N ASP A 69 20.27 15.66 7.09
CA ASP A 69 21.61 15.82 7.66
C ASP A 69 22.47 14.55 7.60
N SER A 70 21.85 13.38 7.39
CA SER A 70 22.57 12.13 7.11
C SER A 70 21.85 11.27 6.08
N TRP A 71 22.63 10.50 5.31
CA TRP A 71 22.15 9.53 4.33
C TRP A 71 21.25 8.48 4.98
N GLU A 72 21.57 8.04 6.19
CA GLU A 72 20.79 7.05 6.92
C GLU A 72 19.40 7.56 7.31
N HIS A 73 19.31 8.79 7.84
CA HIS A 73 18.05 9.37 8.30
C HIS A 73 17.11 9.77 7.15
N LEU A 74 17.65 10.05 5.95
CA LEU A 74 16.83 10.28 4.76
C LEU A 74 15.83 9.15 4.53
N PHE A 75 16.25 7.91 4.77
CA PHE A 75 15.45 6.71 4.57
C PHE A 75 14.54 6.36 5.75
N ASP A 76 14.49 7.18 6.80
CA ASP A 76 13.40 7.16 7.78
C ASP A 76 12.15 7.89 7.26
N GLY A 77 12.32 8.70 6.21
CA GLY A 77 11.25 9.48 5.60
C GLY A 77 10.77 10.66 6.46
N GLY A 78 9.70 11.30 6.01
CA GLY A 78 8.98 12.33 6.76
C GLY A 78 7.68 11.81 7.37
N VAL A 79 6.84 12.73 7.85
CA VAL A 79 5.51 12.40 8.42
C VAL A 79 4.56 11.71 7.43
N ASN A 80 4.81 11.85 6.12
CA ASN A 80 4.04 11.21 5.05
C ASN A 80 4.74 9.97 4.44
N GLY A 81 5.86 9.51 5.01
CA GLY A 81 6.60 8.35 4.51
C GLY A 81 7.86 8.70 3.71
N ALA A 82 8.26 7.80 2.81
CA ALA A 82 9.50 7.94 2.03
C ALA A 82 9.46 9.20 1.16
N VAL A 83 10.56 9.95 1.15
CA VAL A 83 10.76 11.07 0.21
C VAL A 83 11.72 10.75 -0.93
N VAL A 84 12.59 9.77 -0.71
CA VAL A 84 13.47 9.17 -1.72
C VAL A 84 13.23 7.66 -1.69
N VAL A 85 12.86 7.11 -2.84
CA VAL A 85 12.73 5.68 -3.08
C VAL A 85 13.85 5.29 -4.06
N PRO A 86 14.83 4.47 -3.64
CA PRO A 86 15.98 4.20 -4.50
C PRO A 86 15.58 3.50 -5.81
N TYR A 87 16.29 3.84 -6.89
CA TYR A 87 15.99 3.46 -8.29
C TYR A 87 14.66 4.01 -8.85
N SER A 88 14.04 4.99 -8.18
CA SER A 88 12.68 5.44 -8.53
C SER A 88 12.53 6.95 -8.33
N SER A 89 13.32 7.76 -9.05
CA SER A 89 13.25 9.22 -8.92
C SER A 89 11.88 9.79 -9.29
N ASP A 90 11.21 9.24 -10.31
CA ASP A 90 9.87 9.68 -10.73
C ASP A 90 8.79 9.38 -9.68
N TYR A 91 9.07 8.45 -8.76
CA TYR A 91 8.21 8.09 -7.63
C TYR A 91 8.75 8.58 -6.29
N SER A 92 9.80 9.41 -6.29
CA SER A 92 10.39 10.01 -5.10
C SER A 92 9.82 11.42 -4.91
N SER A 93 9.01 11.60 -3.86
CA SER A 93 8.32 12.87 -3.62
C SER A 93 9.26 14.07 -3.46
N LEU A 94 10.52 13.83 -3.07
CA LEU A 94 11.53 14.88 -3.00
C LEU A 94 11.63 15.63 -4.34
N MET A 95 11.59 14.91 -5.47
CA MET A 95 11.73 15.48 -6.81
C MET A 95 10.64 16.51 -7.11
N TYR A 96 9.41 16.27 -6.65
CA TYR A 96 8.30 17.23 -6.76
C TYR A 96 8.58 18.55 -6.03
N PHE A 97 9.17 18.47 -4.83
CA PHE A 97 9.43 19.66 -4.00
C PHE A 97 10.64 20.47 -4.46
N ILE A 98 11.64 19.85 -5.08
CA ILE A 98 12.87 20.53 -5.51
C ILE A 98 12.87 20.93 -6.99
N ASN A 99 11.88 20.47 -7.78
CA ASN A 99 11.79 20.79 -9.20
C ASN A 99 11.37 22.25 -9.41
N THR A 100 12.05 22.98 -10.29
CA THR A 100 11.70 24.35 -10.70
C THR A 100 11.34 24.46 -12.17
N ASP A 101 11.43 23.37 -12.93
CA ASP A 101 11.22 23.30 -14.37
C ASP A 101 10.06 22.34 -14.66
N SER A 102 8.89 22.88 -14.99
CA SER A 102 7.69 22.07 -15.25
C SER A 102 7.82 21.17 -16.50
N SER A 103 8.85 21.36 -17.33
CA SER A 103 9.16 20.43 -18.42
C SER A 103 9.82 19.13 -17.94
N LEU A 104 10.33 19.10 -16.71
CA LEU A 104 10.99 17.94 -16.10
C LEU A 104 10.07 17.14 -15.15
N GLY A 105 8.82 17.55 -15.02
CA GLY A 105 7.82 16.91 -14.16
C GLY A 105 7.01 17.91 -13.33
N PRO A 106 6.18 17.40 -12.40
CA PRO A 106 5.38 18.22 -11.50
C PRO A 106 6.24 19.13 -10.62
N VAL A 107 5.70 20.30 -10.25
CA VAL A 107 6.39 21.34 -9.45
C VAL A 107 5.51 21.75 -8.28
N ALA A 108 6.08 21.74 -7.07
CA ALA A 108 5.47 22.34 -5.89
C ALA A 108 5.66 23.86 -5.86
N ILE A 109 4.67 24.62 -5.40
CA ILE A 109 4.81 26.07 -5.19
C ILE A 109 4.40 26.41 -3.74
N PRO A 110 5.32 26.96 -2.91
CA PRO A 110 6.72 27.26 -3.21
C PRO A 110 7.59 25.99 -3.32
N THR A 111 8.71 26.09 -4.05
CA THR A 111 9.71 25.02 -4.13
C THR A 111 10.65 25.03 -2.94
N MET A 112 11.32 23.90 -2.70
CA MET A 112 12.43 23.78 -1.78
C MET A 112 13.77 24.07 -2.48
N PRO A 113 14.75 24.66 -1.77
CA PRO A 113 14.70 25.07 -0.37
C PRO A 113 13.92 26.38 -0.16
N LEU A 114 13.01 26.38 0.82
CA LEU A 114 12.09 27.51 1.08
C LEU A 114 12.86 28.78 1.46
N ASN A 115 12.50 29.93 0.88
CA ASN A 115 13.12 31.24 1.12
C ASN A 115 14.64 31.33 0.80
N HIS A 116 15.21 30.33 0.13
CA HIS A 116 16.58 30.34 -0.37
C HIS A 116 16.58 30.32 -1.89
N LYS A 117 17.78 30.49 -2.49
CA LYS A 117 17.93 30.31 -3.94
C LYS A 117 17.43 28.90 -4.31
N PRO A 118 16.58 28.75 -5.33
CA PRO A 118 16.18 27.43 -5.82
C PRO A 118 17.38 26.62 -6.33
N LEU A 119 17.21 25.31 -6.50
CA LEU A 119 18.22 24.49 -7.16
C LEU A 119 18.35 24.87 -8.64
N SER A 120 19.55 24.76 -9.19
CA SER A 120 19.73 24.83 -10.64
C SER A 120 19.22 23.55 -11.31
N LYS A 121 19.03 23.60 -12.63
CA LYS A 121 18.65 22.42 -13.42
C LYS A 121 19.68 21.30 -13.29
N GLU A 122 20.96 21.64 -13.24
CA GLU A 122 22.07 20.70 -13.08
C GLU A 122 22.06 20.04 -11.70
N GLU A 123 21.80 20.82 -10.64
CA GLU A 123 21.65 20.30 -9.27
C GLU A 123 20.44 19.34 -9.17
N TYR A 124 19.30 19.73 -9.74
CA TYR A 124 18.10 18.88 -9.82
C TYR A 124 18.39 17.56 -10.54
N LEU A 125 19.00 17.62 -11.73
CA LEU A 125 19.34 16.44 -12.52
C LEU A 125 20.39 15.56 -11.84
N ALA A 126 21.31 16.15 -11.07
CA ALA A 126 22.26 15.40 -10.27
C ALA A 126 21.57 14.59 -9.16
N VAL A 127 20.61 15.17 -8.45
CA VAL A 127 19.79 14.44 -7.46
C VAL A 127 18.95 13.36 -8.14
N LYS A 128 18.30 13.68 -9.26
CA LYS A 128 17.52 12.69 -10.05
C LYS A 128 18.39 11.47 -10.41
N LYS A 129 19.54 11.72 -11.04
CA LYS A 129 20.48 10.69 -11.44
C LYS A 129 20.96 9.85 -10.26
N TRP A 130 21.31 10.50 -9.14
CA TRP A 130 21.74 9.81 -7.93
C TRP A 130 20.66 8.86 -7.40
N ILE A 131 19.38 9.27 -7.39
CA ILE A 131 18.27 8.39 -7.00
C ILE A 131 18.10 7.23 -7.98
N ASP A 132 18.18 7.49 -9.29
CA ASP A 132 18.07 6.46 -10.33
C ASP A 132 19.21 5.43 -10.27
N GLU A 133 20.37 5.80 -9.74
CA GLU A 133 21.50 4.89 -9.45
C GLU A 133 21.34 4.11 -8.13
N GLY A 134 20.22 4.30 -7.42
CA GLY A 134 19.91 3.62 -6.15
C GLY A 134 20.23 4.45 -4.91
N ALA A 135 20.41 5.76 -5.07
CA ALA A 135 20.71 6.70 -4.00
C ALA A 135 21.86 6.22 -3.08
N PRO A 136 23.02 5.80 -3.62
CA PRO A 136 24.09 5.25 -2.80
C PRO A 136 24.70 6.28 -1.83
N ASP A 137 25.22 5.81 -0.70
CA ASP A 137 26.09 6.60 0.18
C ASP A 137 27.44 6.91 -0.50
N LYS A 138 28.31 7.68 0.17
CA LYS A 138 29.64 8.02 -0.36
C LYS A 138 30.57 6.83 -0.61
N ASN A 139 30.25 5.66 -0.05
CA ASN A 139 30.99 4.42 -0.21
C ASN A 139 30.33 3.45 -1.22
N GLY A 140 29.20 3.83 -1.81
CA GLY A 140 28.46 2.99 -2.76
C GLY A 140 27.41 2.07 -2.13
N ASN A 141 27.14 2.16 -0.82
CA ASN A 141 26.11 1.35 -0.17
C ASN A 141 24.72 1.86 -0.52
N ILE A 142 23.77 0.94 -0.74
CA ILE A 142 22.38 1.28 -1.11
C ILE A 142 21.44 0.95 0.05
N ALA A 143 20.51 1.86 0.35
CA ALA A 143 19.55 1.68 1.42
C ALA A 143 18.72 0.40 1.22
N PHE A 144 18.40 -0.28 2.33
CA PHE A 144 17.61 -1.51 2.37
C PHE A 144 18.23 -2.73 1.67
N SER A 145 19.46 -2.64 1.15
CA SER A 145 20.15 -3.77 0.49
C SER A 145 20.68 -4.81 1.48
N SER A 146 20.82 -4.48 2.76
CA SER A 146 21.30 -5.37 3.81
C SER A 146 20.21 -6.34 4.29
N ASN A 147 20.65 -7.54 4.68
CA ASN A 147 19.82 -8.63 5.19
C ASN A 147 18.59 -8.96 4.30
N PRO A 148 18.74 -9.06 2.96
CA PRO A 148 17.62 -9.27 2.06
C PRO A 148 16.92 -10.62 2.31
N ALA A 149 17.56 -11.58 2.97
CA ALA A 149 16.94 -12.87 3.29
C ALA A 149 15.96 -12.83 4.48
N THR A 150 16.15 -11.90 5.42
CA THR A 150 15.34 -11.83 6.65
C THR A 150 14.54 -10.55 6.77
N ARG A 151 14.74 -9.58 5.85
CA ARG A 151 13.97 -8.33 5.83
C ARG A 151 12.49 -8.64 5.58
N GLN A 152 11.67 -8.31 6.58
CA GLN A 152 10.22 -8.33 6.47
C GLN A 152 9.77 -7.23 5.51
N LYS A 153 8.97 -7.60 4.52
CA LYS A 153 8.50 -6.70 3.48
C LYS A 153 7.00 -6.84 3.29
N ILE A 154 6.34 -5.74 2.98
CA ILE A 154 4.95 -5.74 2.52
C ILE A 154 4.94 -5.33 1.06
N TYR A 155 4.32 -6.15 0.22
CA TYR A 155 4.17 -5.90 -1.21
C TYR A 155 2.73 -5.47 -1.48
N VAL A 156 2.54 -4.38 -2.22
CA VAL A 156 1.22 -3.82 -2.49
C VAL A 156 1.09 -3.60 -3.98
N VAL A 157 0.06 -4.17 -4.58
CA VAL A 157 -0.25 -3.91 -5.98
C VAL A 157 -1.22 -2.74 -6.10
N HIS A 158 -1.04 -1.94 -7.15
CA HIS A 158 -1.84 -0.76 -7.43
C HIS A 158 -2.77 -1.01 -8.64
N LEU A 159 -4.05 -0.64 -8.51
CA LEU A 159 -4.98 -0.69 -9.65
C LEU A 159 -4.80 0.50 -10.59
N GLY A 160 -4.37 1.66 -10.07
CA GLY A 160 -4.22 2.89 -10.86
C GLY A 160 -2.81 3.09 -11.42
N CYS A 161 -1.90 2.15 -11.19
CA CYS A 161 -0.50 2.26 -11.55
C CYS A 161 0.08 0.86 -11.71
N ASP A 162 0.80 0.60 -12.79
CA ASP A 162 1.35 -0.72 -13.08
C ASP A 162 2.66 -0.95 -12.31
N MET A 163 2.55 -0.88 -10.98
CA MET A 163 3.65 -0.95 -10.05
C MET A 163 3.27 -1.82 -8.85
N VAL A 164 4.26 -2.51 -8.30
CA VAL A 164 4.22 -3.08 -6.96
C VAL A 164 5.06 -2.20 -6.04
N ALA A 165 4.46 -1.65 -5.00
CA ALA A 165 5.19 -0.99 -3.93
C ALA A 165 5.73 -2.03 -2.95
N VAL A 166 6.99 -1.86 -2.53
CA VAL A 166 7.62 -2.67 -1.49
C VAL A 166 7.87 -1.78 -0.29
N ILE A 167 7.26 -2.11 0.84
CA ILE A 167 7.40 -1.39 2.11
C ILE A 167 8.34 -2.18 3.01
N ASP A 168 9.34 -1.49 3.54
CA ASP A 168 10.17 -2.03 4.61
C ASP A 168 9.40 -2.01 5.92
N ALA A 169 9.21 -3.15 6.56
CA ALA A 169 8.34 -3.24 7.74
C ALA A 169 9.01 -2.73 9.03
N GLU A 170 10.33 -2.56 9.03
CA GLU A 170 11.08 -2.00 10.16
C GLU A 170 10.93 -0.47 10.18
N LYS A 171 11.26 0.19 9.06
CA LYS A 171 11.15 1.65 8.91
C LYS A 171 9.74 2.13 8.54
N ASN A 172 8.86 1.24 8.09
CA ASN A 172 7.48 1.52 7.65
C ASN A 172 7.40 2.50 6.47
N VAL A 173 8.40 2.50 5.59
CA VAL A 173 8.46 3.36 4.41
C VAL A 173 8.55 2.53 3.15
N VAL A 174 8.10 3.10 2.03
CA VAL A 174 8.30 2.47 0.72
C VAL A 174 9.79 2.45 0.40
N MET A 175 10.35 1.27 0.22
CA MET A 175 11.77 1.03 -0.07
C MET A 175 12.05 0.73 -1.54
N ARG A 176 11.03 0.35 -2.32
CA ARG A 176 11.15 0.05 -3.75
C ARG A 176 9.80 0.20 -4.44
N TYR A 177 9.83 0.58 -5.72
CA TYR A 177 8.75 0.28 -6.64
C TYR A 177 9.24 -0.68 -7.73
N VAL A 178 8.51 -1.76 -7.94
CA VAL A 178 8.81 -2.78 -8.94
C VAL A 178 7.83 -2.58 -10.09
N PRO A 179 8.30 -2.22 -11.30
CA PRO A 179 7.40 -2.11 -12.45
C PRO A 179 6.85 -3.48 -12.81
N ILE A 180 5.55 -3.51 -13.04
CA ILE A 180 4.81 -4.60 -13.67
C ILE A 180 4.08 -4.01 -14.89
N GLY A 181 3.38 -4.83 -15.66
CA GLY A 181 2.83 -4.40 -16.94
C GLY A 181 3.89 -4.36 -18.03
N ASN A 182 3.45 -4.58 -19.27
CA ASN A 182 4.30 -4.58 -20.46
C ASN A 182 3.66 -3.82 -21.64
N THR A 183 2.50 -3.18 -21.43
CA THR A 183 1.79 -2.40 -22.45
C THR A 183 1.86 -0.89 -22.19
N GLU A 184 1.49 -0.08 -23.18
CA GLU A 184 1.41 1.38 -23.03
C GLU A 184 0.17 1.84 -22.24
N GLY A 185 -0.82 0.96 -22.07
CA GLY A 185 -2.06 1.23 -21.34
C GLY A 185 -1.99 0.74 -19.90
N LEU A 186 -2.85 1.28 -19.05
CA LEU A 186 -2.96 0.83 -17.67
C LEU A 186 -3.53 -0.60 -17.60
N GLU A 187 -2.75 -1.55 -17.11
CA GLU A 187 -3.14 -2.97 -17.01
C GLU A 187 -3.85 -3.30 -15.68
N MET A 188 -3.74 -2.43 -14.68
CA MET A 188 -4.48 -2.47 -13.40
C MET A 188 -4.18 -3.72 -12.57
N GLY A 189 -3.25 -3.64 -11.61
CA GLY A 189 -2.85 -4.78 -10.81
C GLY A 189 -4.00 -5.38 -9.97
N ALA A 190 -4.30 -6.66 -10.21
CA ALA A 190 -5.49 -7.34 -9.72
C ALA A 190 -5.29 -8.00 -8.35
N TYR A 191 -4.17 -8.69 -8.19
CA TYR A 191 -3.87 -9.44 -6.98
C TYR A 191 -2.37 -9.63 -6.81
N ILE A 192 -1.96 -9.87 -5.57
CA ILE A 192 -0.58 -10.17 -5.20
C ILE A 192 -0.54 -11.16 -4.05
N THR A 193 0.40 -12.10 -4.08
CA THR A 193 0.59 -13.11 -3.03
C THR A 193 2.05 -13.55 -2.95
N SER A 194 2.50 -14.00 -1.78
CA SER A 194 3.87 -14.44 -1.53
C SER A 194 3.96 -15.95 -1.42
N SER A 195 5.08 -16.53 -1.87
CA SER A 195 5.37 -17.94 -1.57
C SER A 195 5.53 -18.15 -0.05
N PRO A 196 5.16 -19.32 0.49
CA PRO A 196 5.24 -19.59 1.93
C PRO A 196 6.64 -19.45 2.53
N ASP A 197 7.68 -19.67 1.72
CA ASP A 197 9.09 -19.51 2.10
C ASP A 197 9.57 -18.05 2.04
N GLY A 198 8.73 -17.11 1.61
CA GLY A 198 9.07 -15.69 1.44
C GLY A 198 10.11 -15.41 0.36
N GLY A 199 10.44 -16.38 -0.51
CA GLY A 199 11.44 -16.22 -1.57
C GLY A 199 10.92 -15.52 -2.81
N ASN A 200 9.63 -15.69 -3.13
CA ASN A 200 9.01 -15.16 -4.33
C ASN A 200 7.68 -14.46 -4.01
N VAL A 201 7.34 -13.49 -4.84
CA VAL A 201 6.04 -12.82 -4.85
C VAL A 201 5.45 -12.95 -6.24
N TYR A 202 4.16 -13.22 -6.33
CA TYR A 202 3.43 -13.36 -7.58
C TYR A 202 2.38 -12.27 -7.67
N ALA A 203 2.36 -11.55 -8.79
CA ALA A 203 1.36 -10.53 -9.07
C ALA A 203 0.70 -10.81 -10.42
N CYS A 204 -0.59 -10.53 -10.53
CA CYS A 204 -1.34 -10.56 -11.79
C CYS A 204 -2.09 -9.23 -11.98
N MET A 205 -2.57 -9.00 -13.19
CA MET A 205 -3.23 -7.76 -13.59
C MET A 205 -4.60 -8.05 -14.20
N TRP A 206 -5.51 -7.09 -14.13
CA TRP A 206 -6.86 -7.24 -14.68
C TRP A 206 -6.84 -7.26 -16.21
N PHE A 207 -6.01 -6.44 -16.83
CA PHE A 207 -5.92 -6.36 -18.29
C PHE A 207 -4.58 -6.85 -18.85
N GLY A 208 -3.75 -7.48 -18.00
CA GLY A 208 -2.50 -8.10 -18.40
C GLY A 208 -2.65 -9.60 -18.67
N GLU A 209 -1.88 -10.08 -19.63
CA GLU A 209 -1.86 -11.49 -20.05
C GLU A 209 -0.77 -12.33 -19.38
N GLU A 210 -0.05 -11.74 -18.41
CA GLU A 210 1.08 -12.34 -17.73
C GLU A 210 0.91 -12.31 -16.20
N MET A 211 1.48 -13.30 -15.53
CA MET A 211 1.76 -13.25 -14.10
C MET A 211 3.24 -12.92 -13.89
N TYR A 212 3.53 -11.96 -13.03
CA TYR A 212 4.89 -11.54 -12.69
C TYR A 212 5.38 -12.30 -11.48
N LYS A 213 6.51 -13.00 -11.63
CA LYS A 213 7.27 -13.58 -10.51
C LYS A 213 8.36 -12.60 -10.10
N ILE A 214 8.26 -12.08 -8.90
CA ILE A 214 9.18 -11.14 -8.29
C ILE A 214 10.06 -11.89 -7.28
N ASP A 215 11.37 -11.78 -7.42
CA ASP A 215 12.31 -12.29 -6.43
C ASP A 215 12.31 -11.36 -5.21
N ALA A 216 11.97 -11.90 -4.04
CA ALA A 216 11.77 -11.10 -2.83
C ALA A 216 13.09 -10.69 -2.15
N TYR A 217 14.23 -11.22 -2.58
CA TYR A 217 15.55 -10.83 -2.08
C TYR A 217 16.03 -9.56 -2.78
N THR A 218 15.79 -9.47 -4.08
CA THR A 218 16.26 -8.39 -4.97
C THR A 218 15.19 -7.37 -5.31
N ASP A 219 13.91 -7.68 -5.08
CA ASP A 219 12.74 -6.89 -5.46
C ASP A 219 12.71 -6.58 -6.96
N LYS A 220 12.94 -7.61 -7.78
CA LYS A 220 12.92 -7.52 -9.24
C LYS A 220 12.04 -8.61 -9.83
N VAL A 221 11.36 -8.30 -10.92
CA VAL A 221 10.71 -9.31 -11.77
C VAL A 221 11.81 -10.22 -12.33
N VAL A 222 11.69 -11.53 -12.10
CA VAL A 222 12.62 -12.57 -12.56
C VAL A 222 12.00 -13.52 -13.58
N ALA A 223 10.67 -13.52 -13.72
CA ALA A 223 9.98 -14.20 -14.80
C ALA A 223 8.60 -13.59 -15.05
N ASN A 224 8.19 -13.57 -16.31
CA ASN A 224 6.80 -13.36 -16.72
C ASN A 224 6.25 -14.72 -17.15
N ILE A 225 5.11 -15.10 -16.58
CA ILE A 225 4.46 -16.39 -16.82
C ILE A 225 3.24 -16.12 -17.71
N PRO A 226 3.21 -16.64 -18.96
CA PRO A 226 2.08 -16.43 -19.85
C PRO A 226 0.81 -17.05 -19.29
N LEU A 227 -0.22 -16.21 -19.08
CA LEU A 227 -1.56 -16.64 -18.71
C LEU A 227 -2.49 -16.70 -19.93
N ASN A 228 -2.17 -15.99 -21.01
CA ASN A 228 -2.86 -16.02 -22.31
C ASN A 228 -4.36 -15.68 -22.23
N ASN A 229 -4.74 -14.83 -21.28
CA ASN A 229 -6.09 -14.27 -21.13
C ASN A 229 -6.00 -13.02 -20.23
N ILE A 230 -7.08 -12.28 -20.08
CA ILE A 230 -7.23 -11.12 -19.20
C ILE A 230 -8.34 -11.38 -18.17
N LEU A 231 -8.67 -10.38 -17.37
CA LEU A 231 -9.67 -10.38 -16.30
C LEU A 231 -9.40 -11.45 -15.23
N TRP A 232 -8.16 -11.50 -14.76
CA TRP A 232 -7.76 -12.39 -13.66
C TRP A 232 -8.34 -11.90 -12.33
N GLY A 233 -8.84 -12.86 -11.54
CA GLY A 233 -9.30 -12.65 -10.19
C GLY A 233 -8.21 -12.86 -9.15
N THR A 234 -8.60 -13.38 -7.99
CA THR A 234 -7.69 -13.61 -6.86
C THR A 234 -6.79 -14.82 -7.06
N MET A 235 -5.77 -14.95 -6.21
CA MET A 235 -4.76 -16.01 -6.30
C MET A 235 -4.52 -16.67 -4.94
N THR A 236 -4.28 -17.99 -4.93
CA THR A 236 -3.80 -18.73 -3.76
C THR A 236 -2.58 -19.58 -4.12
N VAL A 237 -1.59 -19.65 -3.22
CA VAL A 237 -0.34 -20.41 -3.42
C VAL A 237 -0.40 -21.74 -2.68
N SER A 238 0.19 -22.80 -3.25
CA SER A 238 0.32 -24.09 -2.58
C SER A 238 1.26 -24.00 -1.37
N PRO A 239 1.09 -24.83 -0.33
CA PRO A 239 1.94 -24.78 0.86
C PRO A 239 3.43 -25.00 0.61
N ASP A 240 3.80 -25.66 -0.49
CA ASP A 240 5.18 -25.85 -0.93
C ASP A 240 5.70 -24.74 -1.87
N GLY A 241 4.86 -23.78 -2.25
CA GLY A 241 5.20 -22.70 -3.19
C GLY A 241 5.32 -23.13 -4.65
N GLY A 242 5.12 -24.42 -4.97
CA GLY A 242 5.31 -24.97 -6.31
C GLY A 242 4.20 -24.63 -7.30
N LYS A 243 3.02 -24.25 -6.80
CA LYS A 243 1.84 -23.95 -7.61
C LYS A 243 1.12 -22.70 -7.15
N VAL A 244 0.50 -22.00 -8.09
CA VAL A 244 -0.43 -20.91 -7.83
C VAL A 244 -1.74 -21.18 -8.55
N ALA A 245 -2.86 -21.11 -7.84
CA ALA A 245 -4.19 -21.22 -8.42
C ALA A 245 -4.81 -19.83 -8.53
N LEU A 246 -5.44 -19.54 -9.66
CA LEU A 246 -6.07 -18.25 -9.91
C LEU A 246 -7.31 -18.40 -10.78
N THR A 247 -8.33 -17.60 -10.49
CA THR A 247 -9.56 -17.59 -11.27
C THR A 247 -9.45 -16.64 -12.44
N ASN A 248 -10.12 -16.96 -13.54
CA ASN A 248 -10.32 -16.04 -14.64
C ASN A 248 -11.81 -15.70 -14.75
N VAL A 249 -12.13 -14.40 -14.61
CA VAL A 249 -13.51 -13.91 -14.61
C VAL A 249 -14.14 -14.08 -16.01
N ASP A 250 -13.36 -13.82 -17.06
CA ASP A 250 -13.81 -13.80 -18.46
C ASP A 250 -14.17 -15.19 -18.98
N ASN A 251 -13.23 -16.14 -18.91
CA ASN A 251 -13.39 -17.47 -19.47
C ASN A 251 -13.99 -18.48 -18.48
N HIS A 252 -14.30 -18.05 -17.25
CA HIS A 252 -15.05 -18.83 -16.27
C HIS A 252 -14.31 -20.07 -15.72
N LYS A 253 -12.97 -20.05 -15.72
CA LYS A 253 -12.11 -21.19 -15.32
C LYS A 253 -11.28 -20.94 -14.06
N LEU A 254 -10.77 -22.04 -13.51
CA LEU A 254 -9.65 -22.07 -12.57
C LEU A 254 -8.37 -22.46 -13.34
N ALA A 255 -7.33 -21.65 -13.22
CA ALA A 255 -6.01 -21.94 -13.74
C ALA A 255 -5.07 -22.37 -12.61
N ILE A 256 -4.13 -23.27 -12.93
CA ILE A 256 -2.98 -23.62 -12.09
C ILE A 256 -1.71 -23.25 -12.84
N VAL A 257 -0.88 -22.44 -12.20
CA VAL A 257 0.46 -22.10 -12.63
C VAL A 257 1.46 -22.96 -11.86
N ASN A 258 2.36 -23.63 -12.59
CA ASN A 258 3.55 -24.24 -12.01
C ASN A 258 4.68 -23.19 -11.94
N THR A 259 5.14 -22.90 -10.72
CA THR A 259 6.06 -21.79 -10.46
C THR A 259 7.52 -22.10 -10.80
N ALA A 260 7.86 -23.36 -11.00
CA ALA A 260 9.17 -23.83 -11.40
C ALA A 260 9.32 -23.87 -12.92
N THR A 261 8.30 -24.36 -13.63
CA THR A 261 8.31 -24.45 -15.10
C THR A 261 7.75 -23.22 -15.79
N ALA A 262 7.19 -22.26 -15.05
CA ALA A 262 6.54 -21.06 -15.59
C ALA A 262 5.49 -21.41 -16.66
N SER A 263 4.67 -22.43 -16.36
CA SER A 263 3.61 -22.91 -17.26
C SER A 263 2.26 -22.88 -16.56
N MET A 264 1.19 -22.67 -17.32
CA MET A 264 -0.18 -22.62 -16.83
C MET A 264 -1.04 -23.68 -17.51
N GLU A 265 -1.99 -24.25 -16.76
CA GLU A 265 -3.07 -25.08 -17.29
C GLU A 265 -4.42 -24.73 -16.65
N TYR A 266 -5.51 -24.86 -17.40
CA TYR A 266 -6.86 -24.78 -16.83
C TYR A 266 -7.29 -26.12 -16.27
N LEU A 267 -7.88 -26.12 -15.08
CA LEU A 267 -8.46 -27.33 -14.51
C LEU A 267 -9.71 -27.77 -15.29
N PRO A 268 -9.78 -29.04 -15.73
CA PRO A 268 -10.92 -29.55 -16.49
C PRO A 268 -12.17 -29.61 -15.60
N GLY A 269 -13.36 -29.50 -16.20
CA GLY A 269 -14.63 -29.55 -15.46
C GLY A 269 -14.99 -28.28 -14.69
N THR A 270 -14.25 -27.19 -14.92
CA THR A 270 -14.57 -25.86 -14.40
C THR A 270 -15.53 -25.12 -15.34
N SER A 271 -16.57 -24.51 -14.79
CA SER A 271 -17.57 -23.69 -15.50
C SER A 271 -18.27 -22.78 -14.50
N PHE A 272 -17.51 -21.86 -13.91
CA PHE A 272 -18.00 -20.97 -12.86
C PHE A 272 -18.67 -19.75 -13.47
N LEU A 273 -19.73 -19.20 -12.89
CA LEU A 273 -20.27 -17.92 -13.34
C LEU A 273 -19.66 -16.81 -12.51
N ASN A 274 -18.98 -15.85 -13.17
CA ASN A 274 -18.32 -14.70 -12.55
C ASN A 274 -17.38 -15.06 -11.39
N PRO A 275 -16.41 -15.99 -11.56
CA PRO A 275 -15.52 -16.39 -10.48
C PRO A 275 -14.60 -15.24 -10.05
N ASN A 276 -14.28 -15.12 -8.76
CA ASN A 276 -13.33 -14.08 -8.29
C ASN A 276 -12.39 -14.54 -7.17
N GLY A 277 -12.92 -14.79 -5.98
CA GLY A 277 -12.18 -15.29 -4.82
C GLY A 277 -11.82 -16.75 -5.00
N VAL A 278 -10.60 -17.17 -4.65
CA VAL A 278 -10.20 -18.59 -4.61
C VAL A 278 -9.41 -18.93 -3.36
N ALA A 279 -9.81 -20.00 -2.69
CA ALA A 279 -9.08 -20.61 -1.59
C ALA A 279 -8.88 -22.11 -1.85
N ALA A 280 -7.80 -22.68 -1.32
CA ALA A 280 -7.48 -24.10 -1.46
C ALA A 280 -7.42 -24.81 -0.11
N ASN A 281 -7.69 -26.11 -0.08
CA ASN A 281 -7.41 -26.95 1.08
C ASN A 281 -5.89 -27.17 1.26
N LYS A 282 -5.52 -27.80 2.38
CA LYS A 282 -4.12 -28.02 2.76
C LYS A 282 -3.32 -28.85 1.72
N THR A 283 -3.94 -29.80 1.04
CA THR A 283 -3.28 -30.63 0.02
C THR A 283 -3.25 -29.99 -1.37
N PHE A 284 -3.87 -28.82 -1.52
CA PHE A 284 -3.94 -28.07 -2.78
C PHE A 284 -4.57 -28.87 -3.94
N ASP A 285 -5.58 -29.69 -3.62
CA ASP A 285 -6.33 -30.51 -4.58
C ASP A 285 -7.83 -30.17 -4.62
N THR A 286 -8.29 -29.36 -3.67
CA THR A 286 -9.68 -28.94 -3.52
C THR A 286 -9.73 -27.43 -3.40
N PHE A 287 -10.49 -26.78 -4.28
CA PHE A 287 -10.57 -25.33 -4.39
C PHE A 287 -12.00 -24.85 -4.16
N TYR A 288 -12.13 -23.69 -3.52
CA TYR A 288 -13.39 -23.02 -3.26
C TYR A 288 -13.35 -21.67 -3.96
N VAL A 289 -14.35 -21.38 -4.77
CA VAL A 289 -14.38 -20.22 -5.67
C VAL A 289 -15.67 -19.44 -5.47
N THR A 290 -15.58 -18.14 -5.20
CA THR A 290 -16.78 -17.27 -5.08
C THR A 290 -17.35 -16.93 -6.44
N SER A 291 -18.66 -16.68 -6.51
CA SER A 291 -19.31 -16.02 -7.65
C SER A 291 -19.64 -14.58 -7.25
N LEU A 292 -19.14 -13.57 -7.97
CA LEU A 292 -19.28 -12.15 -7.60
C LEU A 292 -20.73 -11.68 -7.36
N HIS A 293 -21.72 -12.44 -7.83
CA HIS A 293 -23.13 -12.10 -7.75
C HIS A 293 -23.93 -13.29 -7.23
N GLY A 294 -25.03 -13.00 -6.54
CA GLY A 294 -25.95 -14.01 -6.06
C GLY A 294 -25.52 -14.65 -4.74
N ASN A 295 -25.76 -15.94 -4.59
CA ASN A 295 -25.56 -16.69 -3.33
C ASN A 295 -24.72 -17.97 -3.53
N THR A 296 -23.82 -17.96 -4.50
CA THR A 296 -23.13 -19.17 -4.95
C THR A 296 -21.64 -19.17 -4.63
N VAL A 297 -21.17 -20.27 -4.05
CA VAL A 297 -19.74 -20.66 -4.02
C VAL A 297 -19.59 -21.99 -4.74
N TYR A 298 -18.55 -22.14 -5.55
CA TYR A 298 -18.18 -23.38 -6.21
C TYR A 298 -17.11 -24.11 -5.41
N LYS A 299 -17.19 -25.43 -5.33
CA LYS A 299 -16.16 -26.31 -4.79
C LYS A 299 -15.68 -27.23 -5.91
N TYR A 300 -14.42 -27.12 -6.27
CA TYR A 300 -13.78 -27.97 -7.27
C TYR A 300 -12.93 -29.04 -6.58
N SER A 301 -13.10 -30.31 -6.97
CA SER A 301 -12.24 -31.41 -6.54
C SER A 301 -12.30 -32.56 -7.54
N ASN A 302 -11.15 -33.18 -7.84
CA ASN A 302 -11.05 -34.36 -8.71
C ASN A 302 -11.77 -34.24 -10.07
N GLY A 303 -11.71 -33.06 -10.72
CA GLY A 303 -12.38 -32.85 -12.02
C GLY A 303 -13.86 -32.46 -11.93
N TYR A 304 -14.44 -32.39 -10.74
CA TYR A 304 -15.84 -32.09 -10.53
C TYR A 304 -16.05 -30.75 -9.83
N THR A 305 -17.06 -30.01 -10.28
CA THR A 305 -17.52 -28.77 -9.65
C THR A 305 -18.85 -29.02 -8.93
N LYS A 306 -18.88 -28.77 -7.61
CA LYS A 306 -20.08 -28.72 -6.79
C LYS A 306 -20.48 -27.26 -6.58
N THR A 307 -21.77 -26.96 -6.68
CA THR A 307 -22.33 -25.63 -6.35
C THR A 307 -22.88 -25.64 -4.92
N ILE A 308 -22.57 -24.60 -4.14
CA ILE A 308 -22.94 -24.45 -2.73
C ILE A 308 -23.74 -23.16 -2.58
N SER A 309 -24.96 -23.26 -2.03
CA SER A 309 -25.75 -22.10 -1.61
C SER A 309 -25.23 -21.58 -0.28
N ILE A 310 -24.83 -20.32 -0.23
CA ILE A 310 -24.26 -19.73 0.99
C ILE A 310 -25.31 -19.13 1.92
N ASP A 311 -26.59 -19.12 1.53
CA ASP A 311 -27.71 -18.59 2.32
C ASP A 311 -28.87 -19.57 2.50
N GLY A 312 -28.73 -20.81 2.02
CA GLY A 312 -29.76 -21.84 2.11
C GLY A 312 -30.96 -21.59 1.19
N LYS A 313 -30.94 -20.55 0.36
CA LYS A 313 -31.97 -20.29 -0.66
C LYS A 313 -31.61 -20.96 -1.98
N ALA A 314 -32.57 -20.95 -2.91
CA ALA A 314 -32.34 -21.39 -4.28
C ALA A 314 -31.13 -20.69 -4.89
N LEU A 315 -30.32 -21.45 -5.62
CA LEU A 315 -29.08 -20.96 -6.22
C LEU A 315 -29.39 -19.87 -7.25
N THR A 316 -28.63 -18.78 -7.17
CA THR A 316 -28.63 -17.68 -8.12
C THR A 316 -27.22 -17.10 -8.25
N THR A 317 -26.93 -16.61 -9.45
CA THR A 317 -25.73 -15.83 -9.80
C THR A 317 -26.13 -14.50 -10.44
N ALA A 318 -27.39 -14.08 -10.25
CA ALA A 318 -27.91 -12.85 -10.81
C ALA A 318 -27.43 -11.63 -10.03
N THR A 319 -27.25 -10.52 -10.73
CA THR A 319 -26.90 -9.19 -10.16
C THR A 319 -28.08 -8.50 -9.47
N ALA A 320 -29.29 -9.05 -9.60
CA ALA A 320 -30.52 -8.44 -9.09
C ALA A 320 -31.04 -9.17 -7.86
N GLY A 321 -31.42 -8.39 -6.84
CA GLY A 321 -32.03 -8.87 -5.60
C GLY A 321 -31.19 -8.56 -4.36
N ALA A 322 -31.74 -8.89 -3.19
CA ALA A 322 -31.00 -8.82 -1.92
C ALA A 322 -30.22 -10.13 -1.69
N THR A 323 -29.25 -10.38 -2.56
CA THR A 323 -28.35 -11.54 -2.49
C THR A 323 -27.09 -11.23 -1.68
N PRO A 324 -26.38 -12.24 -1.16
CA PRO A 324 -25.14 -12.02 -0.41
C PRO A 324 -23.99 -11.38 -1.21
N ASP A 325 -23.86 -11.74 -2.49
CA ASP A 325 -22.77 -11.35 -3.40
C ASP A 325 -21.38 -11.67 -2.82
N PRO A 326 -20.99 -12.97 -2.83
CA PRO A 326 -19.72 -13.39 -2.26
C PRO A 326 -18.54 -12.86 -3.09
N PHE A 327 -17.60 -12.19 -2.41
CA PHE A 327 -16.47 -11.52 -3.03
C PHE A 327 -15.17 -12.29 -2.81
N GLU A 328 -14.55 -12.18 -1.63
CA GLU A 328 -13.34 -12.91 -1.25
C GLU A 328 -13.69 -14.19 -0.48
N ILE A 329 -12.81 -15.19 -0.57
CA ILE A 329 -12.88 -16.43 0.21
C ILE A 329 -11.51 -16.80 0.76
N GLY A 330 -11.46 -17.18 2.03
CA GLY A 330 -10.20 -17.56 2.68
C GLY A 330 -10.36 -18.72 3.65
N MET A 331 -9.31 -19.54 3.78
CA MET A 331 -9.23 -20.61 4.77
C MET A 331 -8.66 -20.07 6.07
N ASN A 332 -9.20 -20.53 7.20
CA ASN A 332 -8.49 -20.37 8.46
C ASN A 332 -7.18 -21.21 8.48
N PRO A 333 -6.22 -20.90 9.37
CA PRO A 333 -4.89 -21.52 9.32
C PRO A 333 -4.86 -23.06 9.44
N ASP A 334 -5.87 -23.67 10.07
CA ASP A 334 -5.98 -25.13 10.18
C ASP A 334 -6.79 -25.80 9.06
N TYR A 335 -7.32 -25.02 8.11
CA TYR A 335 -8.14 -25.46 6.97
C TYR A 335 -9.45 -26.18 7.35
N SER A 336 -9.91 -26.05 8.60
CA SER A 336 -11.19 -26.63 9.04
C SER A 336 -12.41 -25.80 8.63
N ARG A 337 -12.21 -24.52 8.31
CA ARG A 337 -13.27 -23.58 7.94
C ARG A 337 -12.85 -22.67 6.79
N TYR A 338 -13.81 -22.35 5.92
CA TYR A 338 -13.67 -21.27 4.96
C TYR A 338 -14.61 -20.11 5.31
N PHE A 339 -14.14 -18.90 5.03
CA PHE A 339 -14.80 -17.64 5.33
C PHE A 339 -15.06 -16.91 4.02
N VAL A 340 -16.25 -16.34 3.86
CA VAL A 340 -16.70 -15.69 2.64
C VAL A 340 -17.21 -14.30 2.97
N THR A 341 -16.61 -13.26 2.40
CA THR A 341 -17.16 -11.90 2.51
C THR A 341 -18.34 -11.75 1.56
N CYS A 342 -19.44 -11.20 2.05
CA CYS A 342 -20.66 -10.98 1.30
C CYS A 342 -20.88 -9.46 1.14
N HIS A 343 -20.57 -8.94 -0.05
CA HIS A 343 -20.52 -7.50 -0.34
C HIS A 343 -21.84 -6.80 -0.05
N GLN A 344 -22.93 -7.39 -0.52
CA GLN A 344 -24.23 -6.74 -0.54
C GLN A 344 -24.96 -6.92 0.79
N THR A 345 -24.79 -8.06 1.48
CA THR A 345 -25.42 -8.30 2.78
C THR A 345 -24.61 -7.83 3.99
N LYS A 346 -23.37 -7.36 3.80
CA LYS A 346 -22.52 -6.79 4.88
C LYS A 346 -22.17 -7.84 5.93
N GLU A 347 -21.73 -9.00 5.48
CA GLU A 347 -21.51 -10.17 6.33
C GLU A 347 -20.21 -10.90 5.97
N VAL A 348 -19.66 -11.62 6.95
CA VAL A 348 -18.74 -12.72 6.72
C VAL A 348 -19.46 -14.01 7.07
N ARG A 349 -19.52 -14.95 6.13
CA ARG A 349 -20.16 -16.26 6.32
C ARG A 349 -19.09 -17.33 6.48
N VAL A 350 -19.26 -18.17 7.48
CA VAL A 350 -18.29 -19.17 7.89
C VAL A 350 -18.86 -20.55 7.65
N PHE A 351 -18.09 -21.43 7.03
CA PHE A 351 -18.53 -22.77 6.67
C PHE A 351 -17.52 -23.82 7.12
N ASN A 352 -18.00 -25.03 7.38
CA ASN A 352 -17.17 -26.19 7.69
C ASN A 352 -16.67 -26.85 6.39
N THR A 353 -15.36 -27.10 6.25
CA THR A 353 -14.78 -27.68 5.02
C THR A 353 -15.13 -29.16 4.82
N GLN A 354 -15.53 -29.89 5.87
CA GLN A 354 -15.87 -31.31 5.80
C GLN A 354 -17.19 -31.55 5.07
N ASN A 355 -18.18 -30.67 5.25
CA ASN A 355 -19.54 -30.88 4.75
C ASN A 355 -20.19 -29.65 4.11
N ASP A 356 -19.45 -28.54 3.99
CA ASP A 356 -19.90 -27.27 3.42
C ASP A 356 -21.12 -26.66 4.14
N SER A 357 -21.33 -27.03 5.42
CA SER A 357 -22.42 -26.47 6.24
C SER A 357 -22.08 -25.08 6.75
N LEU A 358 -23.08 -24.18 6.73
CA LEU A 358 -22.99 -22.84 7.32
C LEU A 358 -22.85 -22.96 8.84
N VAL A 359 -21.76 -22.45 9.39
CA VAL A 359 -21.44 -22.42 10.82
C VAL A 359 -21.91 -21.13 11.47
N LYS A 360 -21.66 -19.98 10.83
CA LYS A 360 -21.98 -18.66 11.39
C LYS A 360 -22.12 -17.62 10.28
N VAL A 361 -23.03 -16.67 10.50
CA VAL A 361 -23.07 -15.39 9.78
C VAL A 361 -22.63 -14.31 10.76
N ILE A 362 -21.56 -13.59 10.43
CA ILE A 362 -20.99 -12.54 11.26
C ILE A 362 -21.29 -11.20 10.58
N PRO A 363 -22.15 -10.34 11.14
CA PRO A 363 -22.37 -9.00 10.62
C PRO A 363 -21.08 -8.19 10.65
N VAL A 364 -20.80 -7.48 9.55
CA VAL A 364 -19.67 -6.56 9.41
C VAL A 364 -20.14 -5.26 8.74
N GLY A 365 -19.19 -4.45 8.27
CA GLY A 365 -19.44 -3.19 7.60
C GLY A 365 -19.88 -3.32 6.13
N ILE A 366 -20.04 -2.17 5.49
CA ILE A 366 -20.44 -2.01 4.09
C ILE A 366 -19.29 -2.40 3.16
N ARG A 367 -19.60 -3.27 2.19
CA ARG A 367 -18.69 -3.78 1.16
C ARG A 367 -17.41 -4.38 1.77
N PRO A 368 -17.53 -5.49 2.54
CA PRO A 368 -16.39 -6.22 3.10
C PRO A 368 -15.55 -6.84 1.99
N THR A 369 -14.27 -6.49 1.86
CA THR A 369 -13.40 -6.89 0.74
C THR A 369 -12.44 -8.03 1.12
N ALA A 370 -11.17 -7.73 1.43
CA ALA A 370 -10.15 -8.75 1.65
C ALA A 370 -10.26 -9.42 3.03
N LEU A 371 -9.86 -10.69 3.08
CA LEU A 371 -9.73 -11.51 4.29
C LEU A 371 -8.25 -11.77 4.58
N THR A 372 -7.76 -11.33 5.74
CA THR A 372 -6.36 -11.57 6.16
C THR A 372 -6.31 -12.30 7.49
N PHE A 373 -5.80 -13.54 7.49
CA PHE A 373 -5.66 -14.36 8.70
C PHE A 373 -4.26 -14.18 9.31
N ALA A 374 -4.22 -13.89 10.61
CA ALA A 374 -3.00 -14.00 11.40
C ALA A 374 -2.75 -15.47 11.80
N LYS A 375 -1.48 -15.88 11.80
CA LYS A 375 -1.02 -17.17 12.33
C LYS A 375 -0.52 -17.02 13.77
N SER A 376 0.02 -15.86 14.10
CA SER A 376 0.51 -15.51 15.44
C SER A 376 -0.63 -15.35 16.47
N LYS A 377 -1.84 -15.04 16.00
CA LYS A 377 -3.03 -14.78 16.82
C LYS A 377 -4.28 -15.33 16.16
N PRO A 378 -5.35 -15.62 16.91
CA PRO A 378 -6.59 -16.10 16.34
C PRO A 378 -7.39 -15.02 15.60
N TYR A 379 -6.75 -14.06 14.91
CA TYR A 379 -7.38 -12.91 14.29
C TYR A 379 -7.58 -13.08 12.78
N LEU A 380 -8.78 -12.75 12.33
CA LEU A 380 -9.15 -12.49 10.95
C LEU A 380 -9.45 -11.00 10.80
N PHE A 381 -8.73 -10.33 9.92
CA PHE A 381 -8.97 -8.94 9.55
C PHE A 381 -9.87 -8.89 8.31
N VAL A 382 -10.88 -8.03 8.35
CA VAL A 382 -11.84 -7.83 7.25
C VAL A 382 -12.00 -6.34 6.99
N ALA A 383 -11.51 -5.87 5.85
CA ALA A 383 -11.66 -4.47 5.45
C ALA A 383 -13.08 -4.23 4.94
N CYS A 384 -13.76 -3.20 5.44
CA CYS A 384 -15.08 -2.76 4.98
C CYS A 384 -14.93 -1.37 4.37
N SER A 385 -14.99 -1.30 3.05
CA SER A 385 -14.50 -0.14 2.32
C SER A 385 -15.43 1.07 2.32
N GLU A 386 -16.71 0.91 2.65
CA GLU A 386 -17.71 1.99 2.48
C GLU A 386 -18.46 2.39 3.75
N ASP A 387 -18.03 1.91 4.92
CA ASP A 387 -18.61 2.35 6.21
C ASP A 387 -18.46 3.85 6.40
N VAL A 388 -19.47 4.49 6.99
CA VAL A 388 -19.37 5.88 7.42
C VAL A 388 -18.44 5.95 8.63
N SER A 389 -17.39 6.76 8.54
CA SER A 389 -16.48 7.06 9.65
C SER A 389 -16.56 8.55 10.02
N THR A 390 -15.69 9.01 10.92
CA THR A 390 -15.69 10.39 11.41
C THR A 390 -15.21 11.37 10.34
N GLY A 391 -15.91 12.50 10.19
CA GLY A 391 -15.51 13.58 9.29
C GLY A 391 -15.55 13.17 7.82
N ILE A 392 -14.40 13.30 7.14
CA ILE A 392 -14.26 12.91 5.73
C ILE A 392 -13.85 11.45 5.54
N PHE A 393 -13.55 10.74 6.63
CA PHE A 393 -13.03 9.37 6.56
C PHE A 393 -14.13 8.36 6.27
N LYS A 394 -13.73 7.23 5.67
CA LYS A 394 -14.63 6.20 5.19
C LYS A 394 -14.00 4.82 5.28
N GLY A 395 -14.77 3.89 5.82
CA GLY A 395 -14.43 2.48 5.96
C GLY A 395 -13.95 2.11 7.36
N THR A 396 -13.96 0.81 7.62
CA THR A 396 -13.50 0.21 8.88
C THR A 396 -12.71 -1.06 8.60
N VAL A 397 -12.03 -1.57 9.64
CA VAL A 397 -11.46 -2.92 9.64
C VAL A 397 -12.04 -3.68 10.83
N TYR A 398 -12.71 -4.80 10.56
CA TYR A 398 -13.17 -5.72 11.58
C TYR A 398 -12.05 -6.69 11.93
N VAL A 399 -11.83 -6.90 13.23
CA VAL A 399 -10.96 -7.94 13.77
C VAL A 399 -11.87 -9.00 14.40
N ILE A 400 -11.90 -10.18 13.81
CA ILE A 400 -12.74 -11.30 14.24
C ILE A 400 -11.83 -12.37 14.83
N ASN A 401 -12.21 -12.97 15.97
CA ASN A 401 -11.53 -14.15 16.44
C ASN A 401 -12.00 -15.36 15.63
N TYR A 402 -11.15 -15.96 14.79
CA TYR A 402 -11.59 -17.03 13.88
C TYR A 402 -11.86 -18.38 14.57
N ASN A 403 -11.48 -18.54 15.84
CA ASN A 403 -11.82 -19.72 16.63
C ASN A 403 -13.22 -19.58 17.24
N THR A 404 -13.48 -18.44 17.91
CA THR A 404 -14.76 -18.19 18.59
C THR A 404 -15.84 -17.63 17.68
N LEU A 405 -15.46 -17.09 16.52
CA LEU A 405 -16.32 -16.42 15.53
C LEU A 405 -16.99 -15.14 16.06
N GLU A 406 -16.35 -14.49 17.03
CA GLU A 406 -16.83 -13.25 17.64
C GLU A 406 -15.97 -12.06 17.19
N VAL A 407 -16.59 -10.89 17.03
CA VAL A 407 -15.89 -9.64 16.71
C VAL A 407 -15.11 -9.19 17.94
N VAL A 408 -13.79 -9.07 17.80
CA VAL A 408 -12.87 -8.60 18.84
C VAL A 408 -12.84 -7.07 18.86
N LYS A 409 -12.76 -6.45 17.68
CA LYS A 409 -12.69 -5.00 17.54
C LYS A 409 -13.20 -4.55 16.18
N VAL A 410 -13.81 -3.37 16.14
CA VAL A 410 -14.04 -2.62 14.90
C VAL A 410 -13.12 -1.41 14.93
N ILE A 411 -12.20 -1.34 13.98
CA ILE A 411 -11.24 -0.25 13.86
C ILE A 411 -11.82 0.75 12.86
N ALA A 412 -12.21 1.92 13.36
CA ALA A 412 -12.62 3.07 12.56
C ALA A 412 -11.51 4.13 12.59
N GLY A 413 -10.42 3.85 11.87
CA GLY A 413 -9.30 4.78 11.75
C GLY A 413 -9.57 5.90 10.77
N ASP A 414 -8.54 6.72 10.55
CA ASP A 414 -8.47 7.77 9.52
C ASP A 414 -8.33 7.16 8.11
N PHE A 415 -9.18 6.18 7.79
CA PHE A 415 -9.18 5.44 6.54
C PHE A 415 -9.99 6.14 5.46
N TYR A 416 -9.70 5.81 4.21
CA TYR A 416 -10.58 6.18 3.12
C TYR A 416 -10.61 5.06 2.09
N GLN A 417 -11.71 4.29 2.13
CA GLN A 417 -11.91 3.10 1.30
C GLN A 417 -10.79 2.06 1.52
N PRO A 418 -10.62 1.55 2.76
CA PRO A 418 -9.67 0.49 3.03
C PRO A 418 -10.05 -0.77 2.24
N ASN A 419 -9.09 -1.41 1.59
CA ASN A 419 -9.37 -2.59 0.76
C ASN A 419 -8.66 -3.86 1.24
N SER A 420 -7.44 -3.74 1.74
CA SER A 420 -6.65 -4.86 2.23
C SER A 420 -5.89 -4.53 3.50
N VAL A 421 -5.55 -5.59 4.24
CA VAL A 421 -4.68 -5.56 5.42
C VAL A 421 -3.51 -6.50 5.15
N ALA A 422 -2.29 -6.04 5.44
CA ALA A 422 -1.11 -6.88 5.44
C ALA A 422 -0.51 -6.99 6.85
N LEU A 423 0.14 -8.11 7.15
CA LEU A 423 0.64 -8.40 8.49
C LEU A 423 2.17 -8.37 8.49
N ASN A 424 2.73 -7.86 9.58
CA ASN A 424 4.11 -8.11 9.96
C ASN A 424 4.04 -8.88 11.28
N GLU A 425 3.93 -10.21 11.18
CA GLU A 425 3.77 -11.05 12.36
C GLU A 425 5.01 -11.03 13.26
N GLN A 426 6.21 -10.95 12.67
CA GLN A 426 7.46 -10.88 13.41
C GLN A 426 7.56 -9.58 14.24
N GLY A 427 7.15 -8.45 13.66
CA GLY A 427 7.10 -7.16 14.33
C GLY A 427 5.82 -6.92 15.13
N ASN A 428 4.87 -7.86 15.11
CA ASN A 428 3.54 -7.73 15.71
C ASN A 428 2.82 -6.44 15.28
N THR A 429 2.88 -6.12 13.98
CA THR A 429 2.17 -4.98 13.39
C THR A 429 1.31 -5.39 12.21
N PHE A 430 0.37 -4.53 11.83
CA PHE A 430 -0.36 -4.68 10.58
C PHE A 430 -0.57 -3.33 9.90
N TYR A 431 -0.81 -3.38 8.59
CA TYR A 431 -0.92 -2.25 7.70
C TYR A 431 -2.31 -2.24 7.11
N VAL A 432 -3.02 -1.11 7.20
CA VAL A 432 -4.32 -0.93 6.56
C VAL A 432 -4.15 0.00 5.35
N PHE A 433 -4.45 -0.52 4.16
CA PHE A 433 -4.28 0.21 2.90
C PHE A 433 -5.58 0.89 2.48
N SER A 434 -5.55 2.23 2.44
CA SER A 434 -6.65 3.09 1.99
C SER A 434 -6.46 3.47 0.53
N ARG A 435 -7.45 3.12 -0.30
CA ARG A 435 -7.42 3.37 -1.75
C ARG A 435 -7.43 4.86 -2.09
N ASN A 436 -8.17 5.65 -1.31
CA ASN A 436 -8.36 7.09 -1.55
C ASN A 436 -8.87 7.44 -2.97
N GLN A 437 -9.71 6.57 -3.54
CA GLN A 437 -10.10 6.62 -4.95
C GLN A 437 -10.97 7.83 -5.28
N ASN A 438 -11.90 8.20 -4.39
CA ASN A 438 -12.83 9.30 -4.63
C ASN A 438 -12.25 10.66 -4.25
N PHE A 439 -12.70 11.73 -4.94
CA PHE A 439 -12.23 13.09 -4.69
C PHE A 439 -12.62 13.70 -3.33
N ASN A 440 -13.51 13.06 -2.59
CA ASN A 440 -13.96 13.53 -1.27
C ASN A 440 -13.08 13.03 -0.11
N GLY A 441 -12.06 12.21 -0.41
CA GLY A 441 -11.12 11.74 0.59
C GLY A 441 -10.06 12.77 0.96
N PRO A 442 -9.13 12.43 1.87
CA PRO A 442 -8.01 13.28 2.22
C PRO A 442 -7.17 13.62 0.99
N ALA A 443 -6.79 14.90 0.85
CA ALA A 443 -5.91 15.34 -0.21
C ALA A 443 -4.53 14.66 -0.07
N PRO A 444 -3.97 14.09 -1.15
CA PRO A 444 -2.57 13.69 -1.19
C PRO A 444 -1.64 14.86 -0.85
N HIS A 445 -0.51 14.57 -0.24
CA HIS A 445 0.55 15.52 0.04
C HIS A 445 1.27 15.96 -1.24
N HIS A 446 1.35 15.09 -2.26
CA HIS A 446 1.84 15.41 -3.59
C HIS A 446 1.12 14.59 -4.66
N SER A 447 1.26 14.98 -5.92
CA SER A 447 0.86 14.13 -7.05
C SER A 447 1.96 13.08 -7.32
N GLY A 448 1.56 11.84 -7.60
CA GLY A 448 2.45 10.84 -8.19
C GLY A 448 2.51 10.96 -9.72
N PRO A 449 3.38 10.18 -10.38
CA PRO A 449 3.46 10.15 -11.86
C PRO A 449 2.28 9.39 -12.48
N CYS A 450 1.63 8.50 -11.72
CA CYS A 450 0.42 7.80 -12.14
C CYS A 450 -0.82 8.69 -11.96
N SER A 451 -1.73 8.64 -12.93
CA SER A 451 -2.96 9.45 -12.91
C SER A 451 -3.87 9.07 -11.75
N GLY A 452 -4.44 10.06 -11.06
CA GLY A 452 -5.37 9.86 -9.96
C GLY A 452 -4.85 10.43 -8.64
N ARG A 453 -5.39 9.94 -7.53
CA ARG A 453 -5.04 10.38 -6.18
C ARG A 453 -4.27 9.28 -5.47
N ASN A 454 -3.14 9.66 -4.88
CA ASN A 454 -2.35 8.73 -4.08
C ASN A 454 -3.19 8.16 -2.94
N GLY A 455 -3.03 6.86 -2.74
CA GLY A 455 -3.53 6.18 -1.55
C GLY A 455 -2.60 6.39 -0.37
N TYR A 456 -2.90 5.73 0.73
CA TYR A 456 -2.02 5.73 1.90
C TYR A 456 -2.23 4.48 2.74
N TYR A 457 -1.29 4.21 3.64
CA TYR A 457 -1.44 3.20 4.65
C TYR A 457 -1.18 3.74 6.04
N GLN A 458 -1.74 3.05 7.02
CA GLN A 458 -1.52 3.30 8.44
C GLN A 458 -1.05 2.02 9.12
N VAL A 459 -0.16 2.16 10.08
CA VAL A 459 0.46 1.03 10.80
C VAL A 459 -0.14 0.93 12.19
N TYR A 460 -0.56 -0.26 12.55
CA TYR A 460 -1.20 -0.59 13.82
C TYR A 460 -0.40 -1.64 14.56
N ASP A 461 -0.47 -1.59 15.89
CA ASP A 461 0.07 -2.64 16.76
C ASP A 461 -0.94 -3.79 16.87
N MET A 462 -0.48 -5.02 16.70
CA MET A 462 -1.36 -6.20 16.68
C MET A 462 -1.73 -6.70 18.09
N ASN A 463 -1.07 -6.24 19.16
CA ASN A 463 -1.47 -6.50 20.56
C ASN A 463 -2.62 -5.59 20.98
N THR A 464 -2.47 -4.29 20.76
CA THR A 464 -3.43 -3.28 21.24
C THR A 464 -4.53 -3.01 20.21
N LEU A 465 -4.28 -3.34 18.94
CA LEU A 465 -5.11 -2.97 17.79
C LEU A 465 -5.27 -1.44 17.66
N GLU A 466 -4.30 -0.68 18.15
CA GLU A 466 -4.23 0.80 18.08
C GLU A 466 -3.17 1.25 17.08
N PRO A 467 -3.30 2.45 16.49
CA PRO A 467 -2.30 2.96 15.56
C PRO A 467 -0.95 3.17 16.28
N LYS A 468 0.15 2.77 15.64
CA LYS A 468 1.52 3.01 16.17
C LYS A 468 1.91 4.48 16.16
N SER A 469 1.26 5.26 15.31
CA SER A 469 1.44 6.71 15.21
C SER A 469 0.22 7.32 14.53
N GLY A 470 0.02 8.63 14.67
CA GLY A 470 -0.98 9.36 13.87
C GLY A 470 -0.57 9.59 12.41
N ARG A 471 0.48 8.94 11.91
CA ARG A 471 0.98 9.13 10.54
C ARG A 471 0.12 8.37 9.53
N ARG A 472 -0.04 8.97 8.35
CA ARG A 472 -0.53 8.32 7.14
C ARG A 472 0.62 8.32 6.15
N TYR A 473 1.07 7.13 5.79
CA TYR A 473 2.18 6.95 4.87
C TYR A 473 1.62 6.93 3.46
N GLU A 474 1.98 7.93 2.67
CA GLU A 474 1.51 8.05 1.29
C GLU A 474 2.13 6.95 0.42
N ILE A 475 1.35 6.45 -0.53
CA ILE A 475 1.75 5.44 -1.51
C ILE A 475 1.07 5.76 -2.83
N LEU A 476 1.43 5.06 -3.91
CA LEU A 476 0.88 5.36 -5.24
C LEU A 476 -0.64 5.20 -5.29
N VAL A 477 -1.22 5.70 -6.37
CA VAL A 477 -2.66 5.70 -6.62
C VAL A 477 -3.26 4.31 -6.47
N ASP A 478 -4.42 4.25 -5.82
CA ASP A 478 -5.26 3.06 -5.73
C ASP A 478 -4.56 1.77 -5.22
N PRO A 479 -3.94 1.76 -4.02
CA PRO A 479 -3.35 0.56 -3.41
C PRO A 479 -4.45 -0.46 -3.10
N PHE A 480 -4.42 -1.60 -3.80
CA PHE A 480 -5.55 -2.51 -3.85
C PHE A 480 -5.36 -3.71 -2.91
N ILE A 481 -4.50 -4.65 -3.27
CA ILE A 481 -4.23 -5.86 -2.48
C ILE A 481 -2.77 -5.85 -2.03
N ALA A 482 -2.53 -6.33 -0.82
CA ALA A 482 -1.21 -6.41 -0.22
C ALA A 482 -0.90 -7.83 0.27
N ALA A 483 0.36 -8.24 0.08
CA ALA A 483 0.92 -9.50 0.55
C ALA A 483 2.09 -9.23 1.50
N SER A 484 2.31 -10.15 2.43
CA SER A 484 3.35 -10.04 3.45
C SER A 484 4.41 -11.09 3.22
N ARG A 485 5.68 -10.69 3.25
CA ARG A 485 6.81 -11.62 3.23
C ARG A 485 7.13 -12.03 4.67
N PHE A 486 6.72 -13.25 5.01
CA PHE A 486 6.71 -13.91 6.34
C PHE A 486 5.54 -13.56 7.26
#